data_AF-A0A949THK0-F1
#
_entry.id   AF-A0A949THK0-F1
#
_cell.length_a   1.000
_cell.length_b   1.000
_cell.length_c   1.000
_cell.angle_alpha   90.00
_cell.angle_beta   90.00
_cell.angle_gamma   90.00
#
_symmetry.space_group_name_H-M   'P 1'
#
loop_
_entity.id
_entity.type
_entity.pdbx_description
1 polymer ?
#
loop_
_entity_poly.entity_id
_entity_poly.type
_entity_poly.pdbx_seq_one_letter_code
_entity_poly.pdbx_strand_id
1 'polypeptide(L)' 'MRILELFDKYFLILMIIQGLILIIDSKGFSSWNMKDTSRKSKSMGIGIIIIAVVLYLVTMYSS' A
#
# COMPACT_ATOMS: atom_id res chain seq x y z
N MET A 1 5.66 -6.94 21.13
CA MET A 1 6.23 -6.03 20.11
C MET A 1 6.85 -6.76 18.90
N ARG A 2 6.75 -8.10 18.77
CA ARG A 2 7.35 -8.87 17.66
C ARG A 2 6.73 -8.62 16.27
N ILE A 3 5.47 -8.17 16.21
CA ILE A 3 4.76 -7.82 14.98
C ILE A 3 5.17 -6.45 14.43
N LEU A 4 5.66 -5.55 15.27
CA LEU A 4 6.16 -4.24 14.84
C LEU A 4 7.56 -4.37 14.23
N GLU A 5 8.39 -5.29 14.73
CA GLU A 5 9.69 -5.64 14.11
C GLU A 5 9.55 -6.24 12.70
N LEU A 6 8.39 -6.85 12.38
CA LEU A 6 8.07 -7.30 11.02
C LEU A 6 7.86 -6.14 10.04
N PHE A 7 7.54 -4.94 10.54
CA PHE A 7 7.40 -3.70 9.77
C PHE A 7 8.75 -2.98 9.57
N ASP A 8 9.77 -3.75 9.19
CA ASP A 8 11.08 -3.21 8.84
C ASP A 8 11.06 -2.55 7.44
N LYS A 9 12.14 -1.87 7.06
CA LYS A 9 12.36 -1.24 5.75
C LYS A 9 12.01 -2.16 4.59
N TYR A 10 12.28 -3.45 4.72
CA TYR A 10 11.91 -4.46 3.72
C TYR A 10 10.39 -4.56 3.53
N PHE A 11 9.61 -4.58 4.61
CA PHE A 11 8.15 -4.63 4.54
C PHE A 11 7.57 -3.33 3.97
N LEU A 12 8.15 -2.18 4.35
CA LEU A 12 7.79 -0.88 3.79
C LEU A 12 7.98 -0.86 2.26
N ILE A 13 9.13 -1.34 1.77
CA ILE A 13 9.43 -1.41 0.33
C ILE A 13 8.43 -2.32 -0.39
N LEU A 14 8.11 -3.49 0.17
CA LEU A 14 7.13 -4.41 -0.40
C LEU A 14 5.74 -3.78 -0.50
N MET A 15 5.28 -3.09 0.55
CA MET A 15 3.98 -2.41 0.57
C MET A 15 3.91 -1.27 -0.45
N ILE A 16 5.00 -0.53 -0.64
CA ILE A 16 5.09 0.53 -1.66
C ILE A 16 4.97 -0.08 -3.07
N ILE A 17 5.71 -1.15 -3.35
CA ILE A 17 5.63 -1.85 -4.65
C ILE A 17 4.21 -2.36 -4.88
N GLN A 18 3.60 -2.98 -3.87
CA GLN A 18 2.24 -3.51 -3.96
C GLN A 18 1.20 -2.40 -4.20
N GLY A 19 1.34 -1.24 -3.53
CA GLY A 19 0.51 -0.06 -3.79
C GLY A 19 0.65 0.50 -5.20
N LEU A 20 1.87 0.49 -5.76
CA LEU A 20 2.12 0.92 -7.14
C LEU A 20 1.51 -0.04 -8.17
N ILE A 21 1.61 -1.35 -7.95
CA ILE A 21 0.96 -2.37 -8.81
C ILE A 21 -0.55 -2.13 -8.82
N LEU A 22 -1.17 -1.89 -7.66
CA LEU A 22 -2.62 -1.64 -7.58
C LEU A 22 -3.06 -0.36 -8.31
N ILE A 23 -2.19 0.65 -8.38
CA ILE A 23 -2.41 1.87 -9.16
C ILE A 23 -2.28 1.60 -10.66
N ILE A 24 -1.35 0.72 -11.08
CA ILE A 24 -1.23 0.29 -12.47
C ILE A 24 -2.47 -0.52 -12.88
N ASP A 25 -2.90 -1.48 -12.06
CA ASP A 25 -4.11 -2.27 -12.29
C ASP A 25 -5.36 -1.39 -12.35
N SER A 26 -5.43 -0.35 -11.52
CA SER A 26 -6.49 0.66 -11.59
C SER A 26 -6.60 1.30 -12.98
N LYS A 27 -5.47 1.57 -13.66
CA LYS A 27 -5.47 2.06 -15.04
C LYS A 27 -5.96 0.99 -16.03
N GLY A 28 -5.57 -0.27 -15.82
CA GLY A 28 -6.08 -1.42 -16.58
C GLY A 28 -7.59 -1.57 -16.48
N PHE A 29 -8.15 -1.53 -15.27
CA PHE A 29 -9.60 -1.59 -15.04
C PHE A 29 -10.36 -0.40 -15.64
N SER A 30 -9.75 0.78 -15.67
CA SER A 30 -10.34 1.94 -16.34
C SER A 30 -10.46 1.73 -17.86
N SER A 31 -9.50 1.03 -18.47
CA SER A 31 -9.52 0.67 -19.89
C SER A 31 -10.66 -0.31 -20.21
N TRP A 32 -10.99 -1.20 -19.27
CA TRP A 32 -12.06 -2.19 -19.42
C TRP A 32 -13.45 -1.66 -19.02
N ASN A 33 -13.61 -0.33 -18.95
CA ASN A 33 -14.84 0.35 -18.53
C ASN A 33 -15.32 0.00 -17.09
N MET A 34 -14.45 -0.62 -16.28
CA MET A 34 -14.72 -0.99 -14.88
C MET A 34 -14.35 0.17 -13.93
N LYS A 35 -15.06 1.29 -14.07
CA LYS A 35 -14.74 2.55 -13.37
C LYS A 35 -14.81 2.43 -11.84
N ASP A 36 -15.74 1.65 -11.30
CA ASP A 36 -15.82 1.41 -9.85
C ASP A 36 -14.62 0.61 -9.32
N THR A 37 -14.23 -0.46 -10.02
CA THR A 37 -13.06 -1.26 -9.68
C THR A 37 -11.77 -0.44 -9.78
N SER A 38 -11.66 0.38 -10.82
CA SER A 38 -10.53 1.32 -10.98
C SER A 38 -10.40 2.27 -9.79
N ARG A 39 -11.50 2.90 -9.36
CA ARG A 39 -11.51 3.80 -8.19
C ARG A 39 -11.18 3.06 -6.90
N LYS A 40 -11.76 1.88 -6.69
CA LYS A 40 -11.48 1.05 -5.50
C LYS A 40 -10.01 0.63 -5.45
N SER A 41 -9.43 0.12 -6.53
CA SER A 41 -8.00 -0.26 -6.58
C SER A 41 -7.08 0.94 -6.32
N LYS A 42 -7.40 2.12 -6.86
CA LYS A 42 -6.61 3.34 -6.61
C LYS A 42 -6.67 3.75 -5.14
N SER A 43 -7.87 3.74 -4.56
CA SER A 43 -8.08 4.07 -3.13
C SER A 43 -7.41 3.07 -2.21
N MET A 44 -7.47 1.77 -2.54
CA MET A 44 -6.79 0.71 -1.79
C MET A 44 -5.27 0.84 -1.86
N GLY A 45 -4.71 1.15 -3.03
CA GLY A 45 -3.26 1.28 -3.22
C GLY A 45 -2.71 2.45 -2.41
N ILE A 46 -3.40 3.59 -2.44
CA ILE A 46 -3.06 4.77 -1.63
C ILE A 46 -3.21 4.46 -0.12
N GLY A 47 -4.29 3.79 0.28
CA GLY A 47 -4.52 3.40 1.68
C GLY A 47 -3.42 2.49 2.23
N ILE A 48 -2.99 1.50 1.44
CA ILE A 48 -1.91 0.57 1.82
C ILE A 48 -0.60 1.33 2.02
N ILE A 49 -0.25 2.26 1.13
CA ILE A 49 0.97 3.07 1.25
C ILE A 49 0.92 3.93 2.52
N ILE A 50 -0.22 4.58 2.80
CA ILE A 50 -0.38 5.42 4.00
C ILE A 50 -0.22 4.57 5.27
N ILE A 51 -0.89 3.42 5.34
CA ILE A 51 -0.80 2.50 6.48
C ILE A 51 0.63 2.01 6.67
N ALA A 52 1.34 1.66 5.59
CA ALA A 52 2.72 1.22 5.64
C ALA A 52 3.64 2.29 6.23
N VAL A 53 3.49 3.54 5.80
CA VAL A 53 4.28 4.68 6.31
C VAL A 53 4.00 4.93 7.79
N VAL A 54 2.74 4.95 8.19
CA VAL A 54 2.35 5.15 9.60
C VAL A 54 2.92 4.04 10.48
N LEU A 55 2.80 2.78 10.06
CA LEU A 55 3.32 1.64 10.82
C LEU A 55 4.85 1.67 10.93
N TYR A 56 5.55 2.04 9.86
CA TYR A 56 7.00 2.20 9.89
C TYR A 56 7.43 3.28 10.89
N LEU A 57 6.74 4.43 10.91
CA LEU A 57 7.03 5.50 11.88
C LEU A 57 6.75 5.02 13.32
N VAL A 58 5.64 4.34 13.56
CA VAL A 58 5.30 3.78 14.88
C VAL A 58 6.36 2.78 15.34
N THR A 59 6.82 1.89 14.46
CA THR A 59 7.91 0.97 14.76
C THR A 59 9.20 1.73 15.09
N MET A 60 9.57 2.75 14.29
CA MET A 60 10.79 3.53 14.50
C MET A 60 10.79 4.31 15.82
N TYR A 61 9.65 4.80 16.29
CA TYR A 61 9.53 5.49 17.58
C TYR A 61 9.33 4.54 18.78
N SER A 62 8.90 3.31 18.53
CA SER A 62 8.66 2.30 19.57
C SER A 62 9.86 1.37 19.82
N SER A 63 10.86 1.37 18.93
CA SER A 63 12.14 0.66 19.05
C SER A 63 13.22 1.56 19.63
#